data_AF-A0A352XPM2-F1
#
_entry.id   AF-A0A352XPM2-F1
#
_cell.length_a   1.000
_cell.length_b   1.000
_cell.length_c   1.000
_cell.angle_alpha   90.00
_cell.angle_beta   90.00
_cell.angle_gamma   90.00
#
_symmetry.space_group_name_H-M   'P 1'
#
loop_
_entity.id
_entity.type
_entity.pdbx_description
1 polymer ?
#
loop_
_entity_poly.entity_id
_entity_poly.type
_entity_poly.pdbx_seq_one_letter_code
_entity_poly.pdbx_strand_id
1 'polypeptide(L)'
;MSDATVIDVVQIYQPISLHGSDVDDEVDDMGESLQASILCRPMALTGGFPEVLVESIAMPHALPTNNQNYKIQEVNLVVICGLKIDAEMDDDGMLLVEINIANLVIPEEIDMTARQVLRLVAGSIKKTLVEYNVMQKDDLRVQIRVVGTNDNNHALQDLGNKYIIKGKAE
;
A
#
# COMPACT_ATOMS: atom_id res chain seq x y z
N MET A 1 -33.32 -1.19 -9.69
CA MET A 1 -32.27 -2.00 -10.33
C MET A 1 -31.42 -2.54 -9.21
N SER A 2 -31.44 -3.85 -8.99
CA SER A 2 -30.53 -4.52 -8.07
C SER A 2 -29.29 -4.87 -8.87
N ASP A 3 -28.33 -3.96 -8.95
CA ASP A 3 -27.00 -4.31 -9.45
C ASP A 3 -26.42 -5.27 -8.42
N ALA A 4 -26.28 -6.54 -8.80
CA ALA A 4 -25.57 -7.51 -8.00
C ALA A 4 -24.09 -7.11 -8.02
N THR A 5 -23.68 -6.28 -7.07
CA THR A 5 -22.27 -6.00 -6.83
C THR A 5 -21.65 -7.28 -6.30
N VAL A 6 -20.88 -7.97 -7.13
CA VAL A 6 -20.11 -9.14 -6.71
C VAL A 6 -19.15 -8.68 -5.61
N ILE A 7 -19.20 -9.36 -4.47
CA ILE A 7 -18.31 -9.12 -3.33
C ILE A 7 -17.28 -10.23 -3.34
N ASP A 8 -16.01 -9.86 -3.49
CA ASP A 8 -14.87 -10.78 -3.42
C ASP A 8 -14.13 -10.59 -2.10
N VAL A 9 -13.78 -11.72 -1.47
CA VAL A 9 -12.91 -11.73 -0.29
C VAL A 9 -11.48 -11.86 -0.78
N VAL A 10 -10.70 -10.80 -0.59
CA VAL A 10 -9.33 -10.69 -1.09
C VAL A 10 -8.37 -10.38 0.05
N GLN A 11 -7.10 -10.69 -0.17
CA GLN A 11 -6.00 -10.34 0.73
C GLN A 11 -5.40 -9.01 0.30
N ILE A 12 -5.47 -7.99 1.16
CA ILE A 12 -4.85 -6.69 0.94
C ILE A 12 -3.63 -6.57 1.83
N TYR A 13 -2.48 -6.30 1.24
CA TYR A 13 -1.26 -6.04 1.99
C TYR A 13 -1.13 -4.54 2.23
N GLN A 14 -0.95 -4.15 3.49
CA GLN A 14 -0.90 -2.75 3.91
C GLN A 14 0.43 -2.45 4.63
N PRO A 15 0.97 -1.23 4.49
CA PRO A 15 2.18 -0.83 5.20
C PRO A 15 1.78 -0.42 6.62
N ILE A 16 2.06 -1.29 7.59
CA ILE A 16 1.61 -1.15 8.97
C ILE A 16 2.75 -0.63 9.82
N SER A 17 2.52 0.48 10.51
CA SER A 17 3.39 0.93 11.57
C SER A 17 3.23 0.04 12.80
N LEU A 18 4.36 -0.38 13.36
CA LEU A 18 4.46 -1.17 14.58
C LEU A 18 4.79 -0.29 15.80
N HIS A 19 4.71 1.04 15.66
CA HIS A 19 4.88 1.96 16.80
C HIS A 19 3.94 1.59 17.95
N GLY A 20 4.46 1.70 19.18
CA GLY A 20 3.72 1.32 20.39
C GLY A 20 3.56 -0.19 20.60
N SER A 21 4.25 -1.04 19.83
CA SER A 21 4.41 -2.47 20.11
C SER A 21 5.86 -2.80 20.46
N ASP A 22 6.06 -3.80 21.32
CA ASP A 22 7.38 -4.22 21.84
C ASP A 22 8.14 -5.15 20.88
N VAL A 23 7.84 -5.12 19.59
CA VAL A 23 8.53 -5.97 18.60
C VAL A 23 9.93 -5.42 18.33
N ASP A 24 10.88 -6.34 18.22
CA ASP A 24 12.19 -6.03 17.66
C ASP A 24 11.97 -5.47 16.24
N ASP A 25 12.54 -4.31 15.98
CA ASP A 25 12.47 -3.61 14.71
C ASP A 25 12.80 -4.55 13.52
N GLU A 26 12.00 -4.54 12.45
CA GLU A 26 12.35 -5.23 11.19
C GLU A 26 13.60 -4.57 10.59
N VAL A 27 14.41 -5.28 9.80
CA VAL A 27 15.61 -4.66 9.21
C VAL A 27 15.37 -4.38 7.73
N ASP A 28 15.53 -3.12 7.31
CA ASP A 28 15.41 -2.73 5.90
C ASP A 28 16.60 -3.20 5.06
N ASP A 29 16.53 -3.03 3.73
CA ASP A 29 17.58 -3.45 2.80
C ASP A 29 18.95 -2.77 3.05
N MET A 30 19.00 -1.73 3.89
CA MET A 30 20.21 -1.00 4.29
C MET A 30 20.70 -1.38 5.69
N GLY A 31 20.04 -2.32 6.37
CA GLY A 31 20.40 -2.72 7.73
C GLY A 31 19.76 -1.84 8.82
N GLU A 32 18.82 -0.95 8.47
CA GLU A 32 18.17 -0.06 9.43
C GLU A 32 16.94 -0.70 10.06
N SER A 33 16.77 -0.45 11.34
CA SER A 33 15.67 -0.96 12.13
C SER A 33 14.38 -0.18 11.78
N LEU A 34 13.32 -0.90 11.40
CA LEU A 34 12.03 -0.43 10.92
C LEU A 34 10.96 -0.82 11.93
N GLN A 35 10.32 0.18 12.53
CA GLN A 35 9.08 -0.03 13.28
C GLN A 35 7.86 -0.08 12.36
N ALA A 36 7.96 -0.88 11.30
CA ALA A 36 6.89 -1.08 10.34
C ALA A 36 7.07 -2.38 9.55
N SER A 37 5.97 -2.95 9.05
CA SER A 37 5.97 -4.16 8.24
C SER A 37 4.83 -4.16 7.22
N ILE A 38 4.95 -4.98 6.17
CA ILE A 38 3.87 -5.21 5.20
C ILE A 38 3.03 -6.40 5.65
N LEU A 39 1.90 -6.12 6.29
CA LEU A 39 1.00 -7.14 6.82
C LEU A 39 -0.25 -7.31 5.95
N CYS A 40 -0.80 -8.52 5.98
CA CYS A 40 -1.96 -8.91 5.22
C CYS A 40 -3.25 -8.72 6.02
N ARG A 41 -4.28 -8.17 5.38
CA ARG A 41 -5.62 -8.02 5.95
C ARG A 41 -6.66 -8.56 4.95
N PRO A 42 -7.50 -9.52 5.33
CA PRO A 42 -8.60 -9.94 4.49
C PRO A 42 -9.66 -8.83 4.43
N MET A 43 -10.16 -8.55 3.23
CA MET A 43 -11.17 -7.53 2.98
C MET A 43 -12.24 -8.07 2.03
N ALA A 44 -13.50 -7.71 2.30
CA ALA A 44 -14.62 -7.97 1.41
C ALA A 44 -14.86 -6.72 0.55
N LEU A 45 -14.52 -6.78 -0.72
CA LEU A 45 -14.49 -5.62 -1.62
C LEU A 45 -15.43 -5.82 -2.80
N THR A 46 -15.86 -4.71 -3.39
CA THR A 46 -16.65 -4.69 -4.62
C THR A 46 -16.23 -3.49 -5.48
N GLY A 47 -16.35 -3.60 -6.79
CA GLY A 47 -15.98 -2.55 -7.75
C GLY A 47 -15.07 -3.06 -8.87
N GLY A 48 -14.35 -2.14 -9.51
CA GLY A 48 -13.39 -2.45 -10.57
C GLY A 48 -12.10 -3.06 -9.99
N PHE A 49 -11.79 -4.28 -10.40
CA PHE A 49 -10.50 -4.91 -10.10
C PHE A 49 -9.60 -4.78 -11.33
N PRO A 50 -8.30 -4.48 -11.14
CA PRO A 50 -7.55 -4.44 -9.88
C PRO A 50 -7.51 -3.09 -9.14
N GLU A 51 -8.16 -2.03 -9.63
CA GLU A 51 -8.08 -0.65 -9.11
C GLU A 51 -8.47 -0.57 -7.62
N VAL A 52 -9.63 -1.14 -7.28
CA VAL A 52 -10.15 -1.14 -5.89
C VAL A 52 -9.19 -1.86 -4.93
N LEU A 53 -8.39 -2.83 -5.38
CA LEU A 53 -7.39 -3.48 -4.53
C LEU A 53 -6.32 -2.49 -4.08
N VAL A 54 -5.85 -1.67 -5.03
CA VAL A 54 -4.78 -0.71 -4.81
C VAL A 54 -5.27 0.43 -3.91
N GLU A 55 -6.45 0.96 -4.19
CA GLU A 55 -7.06 2.02 -3.36
C GLU A 55 -7.32 1.53 -1.92
N SER A 56 -7.71 0.26 -1.76
CA SER A 56 -7.99 -0.34 -0.45
C SER A 56 -6.76 -0.40 0.47
N ILE A 57 -5.55 -0.33 -0.08
CA ILE A 57 -4.31 -0.26 0.70
C ILE A 57 -4.31 0.97 1.61
N ALA A 58 -4.98 2.05 1.22
CA ALA A 58 -5.10 3.29 1.99
C ALA A 58 -6.21 3.25 3.07
N MET A 59 -6.93 2.13 3.25
CA MET A 59 -8.06 2.11 4.19
C MET A 59 -7.59 2.18 5.67
N PRO A 60 -8.15 3.12 6.46
CA PRO A 60 -7.80 3.31 7.86
C PRO A 60 -8.20 2.12 8.72
N HIS A 61 -7.36 1.78 9.71
CA HIS A 61 -7.72 0.81 10.74
C HIS A 61 -6.76 0.82 11.94
N ALA A 62 -7.28 0.32 13.06
CA ALA A 62 -6.48 -0.09 14.21
C ALA A 62 -6.23 -1.61 14.18
N LEU A 63 -5.17 -2.05 14.84
CA LEU A 63 -4.98 -3.47 15.14
C LEU A 63 -5.86 -3.88 16.33
N PRO A 64 -6.60 -5.00 16.24
CA PRO A 64 -7.29 -5.54 17.39
C PRO A 64 -6.29 -5.98 18.45
N THR A 65 -6.60 -5.71 19.72
CA THR A 65 -5.71 -5.99 20.84
C THR A 65 -6.50 -6.53 22.03
N ASN A 66 -5.91 -7.45 22.78
CA ASN A 66 -6.40 -7.87 24.09
C ASN A 66 -5.75 -7.07 25.23
N ASN A 67 -4.81 -6.17 24.92
CA ASN A 67 -4.13 -5.32 25.88
C ASN A 67 -4.84 -3.96 25.97
N GLN A 68 -5.43 -3.67 27.12
CA GLN A 68 -6.15 -2.41 27.35
C GLN A 68 -5.25 -1.17 27.25
N ASN A 69 -3.92 -1.32 27.35
CA ASN A 69 -2.96 -0.22 27.28
C ASN A 69 -2.54 0.12 25.84
N TYR A 70 -2.83 -0.73 24.86
CA TYR A 70 -2.54 -0.41 23.46
C TYR A 70 -3.61 0.56 22.93
N LYS A 71 -3.23 1.83 22.76
CA LYS A 71 -4.15 2.94 22.43
C LYS A 71 -4.05 3.44 20.99
N ILE A 72 -3.22 2.81 20.16
CA ILE A 72 -3.05 3.20 18.75
C ILE A 72 -4.38 3.04 18.00
N GLN A 73 -4.86 4.14 17.42
CA GLN A 73 -6.14 4.21 16.71
C GLN A 73 -6.00 4.06 15.19
N GLU A 74 -4.79 4.23 14.67
CA GLU A 74 -4.46 4.08 13.26
C GLU A 74 -3.07 3.47 13.15
N VAL A 75 -2.93 2.44 12.32
CA VAL A 75 -1.65 1.76 12.09
C VAL A 75 -1.21 1.80 10.63
N ASN A 76 -2.06 2.21 9.71
CA ASN A 76 -1.73 2.26 8.29
C ASN A 76 -0.88 3.49 7.97
N LEU A 77 0.37 3.27 7.55
CA LEU A 77 1.31 4.35 7.22
C LEU A 77 0.83 5.27 6.11
N VAL A 78 -0.02 4.79 5.19
CA VAL A 78 -0.64 5.65 4.16
C VAL A 78 -1.49 6.73 4.83
N VAL A 79 -2.28 6.36 5.82
CA VAL A 79 -3.19 7.25 6.54
C VAL A 79 -2.41 8.13 7.52
N ILE A 80 -1.55 7.53 8.34
CA ILE A 80 -0.72 8.24 9.33
C ILE A 80 0.09 9.35 8.67
N CYS A 81 0.70 9.05 7.51
CA CYS A 81 1.58 9.98 6.83
C CYS A 81 0.86 10.93 5.86
N GLY A 82 -0.48 10.90 5.80
CA GLY A 82 -1.27 11.81 4.95
C GLY A 82 -1.15 11.54 3.44
N LEU A 83 -0.78 10.32 3.05
CA LEU A 83 -0.67 9.91 1.66
C LEU A 83 -2.05 9.60 1.06
N LYS A 84 -2.16 9.72 -0.26
CA LYS A 84 -3.30 9.18 -1.03
C LYS A 84 -2.81 8.22 -2.09
N ILE A 85 -3.63 7.22 -2.39
CA ILE A 85 -3.37 6.23 -3.42
C ILE A 85 -4.58 6.21 -4.33
N ASP A 86 -4.34 6.45 -5.61
CA ASP A 86 -5.35 6.39 -6.67
C ASP A 86 -4.88 5.39 -7.73
N ALA A 87 -5.81 4.66 -8.35
CA ALA A 87 -5.49 3.68 -9.38
C ALA A 87 -6.51 3.71 -10.53
N GLU A 88 -6.00 3.61 -11.75
CA GLU A 88 -6.82 3.63 -12.97
C GLU A 88 -6.19 2.71 -14.03
N MET A 89 -7.02 1.94 -14.74
CA MET A 89 -6.59 1.24 -15.94
C MET A 89 -6.64 2.19 -17.15
N ASP A 90 -5.52 2.33 -17.86
CA ASP A 90 -5.50 3.09 -19.12
C ASP A 90 -6.05 2.30 -20.31
N ASP A 91 -6.29 2.99 -21.42
CA ASP A 91 -6.81 2.42 -22.67
C ASP A 91 -5.90 1.32 -23.26
N ASP A 92 -4.61 1.33 -22.92
CA ASP A 92 -3.63 0.36 -23.37
C ASP A 92 -3.57 -0.88 -22.48
N GLY A 93 -4.36 -0.94 -21.39
CA GLY A 93 -4.40 -2.04 -20.43
C GLY A 93 -3.20 -2.05 -19.48
N MET A 94 -2.74 -0.87 -19.06
CA MET A 94 -1.77 -0.66 -17.99
C MET A 94 -2.46 -0.06 -16.76
N LEU A 95 -2.22 -0.67 -15.61
CA LEU A 95 -2.65 -0.14 -14.33
C LEU A 95 -1.72 1.00 -13.91
N LEU A 96 -2.23 2.23 -13.98
CA LEU A 96 -1.57 3.42 -13.49
C LEU A 96 -1.89 3.60 -12.01
N VAL A 97 -0.87 3.66 -11.17
CA VAL A 97 -1.00 3.86 -9.73
C VAL A 97 -0.29 5.14 -9.34
N GLU A 98 -0.99 6.06 -8.68
CA GLU A 98 -0.43 7.30 -8.18
C GLU A 98 -0.36 7.28 -6.65
N ILE A 99 0.86 7.42 -6.12
CA ILE A 99 1.08 7.70 -4.70
C ILE A 99 1.25 9.21 -4.57
N ASN A 100 0.21 9.87 -4.07
CA ASN A 100 0.21 11.33 -3.91
C ASN A 100 0.74 11.72 -2.53
N ILE A 101 1.84 12.47 -2.53
CA ILE A 101 2.58 12.88 -1.34
C ILE A 101 2.40 14.37 -1.00
N ALA A 102 1.41 15.05 -1.60
CA ALA A 102 1.21 16.49 -1.40
C ALA A 102 0.99 16.90 0.06
N ASN A 103 0.44 16.00 0.89
CA ASN A 103 0.23 16.20 2.33
C ASN A 103 1.15 15.33 3.19
N LEU A 104 2.25 14.83 2.62
CA LEU A 104 3.16 13.94 3.33
C LEU A 104 3.77 14.64 4.55
N VAL A 105 3.50 14.05 5.72
CA VAL A 105 4.14 14.40 6.99
C VAL A 105 4.53 13.09 7.66
N ILE A 106 5.76 13.00 8.17
CA ILE A 106 6.16 11.89 9.04
C ILE A 106 6.02 12.38 10.49
N PRO A 107 5.09 11.81 11.29
CA PRO A 107 4.97 12.16 12.70
C PRO A 107 6.24 11.80 13.49
N GLU A 108 6.51 12.52 14.58
CA GLU A 108 7.72 12.32 15.40
C GLU A 108 7.78 10.93 16.03
N GLU A 109 6.63 10.32 16.29
CA GLU A 109 6.49 8.97 16.82
C GLU A 109 6.80 7.85 15.80
N ILE A 110 6.96 8.19 14.52
CA ILE A 110 7.33 7.27 13.45
C ILE A 110 8.80 7.47 13.10
N ASP A 111 9.66 6.59 13.59
CA ASP A 111 11.10 6.60 13.29
C ASP A 111 11.39 6.04 11.89
N MET A 112 10.97 6.78 10.87
CA MET A 112 11.14 6.40 9.47
C MET A 112 11.36 7.62 8.58
N THR A 113 12.08 7.43 7.48
CA THR A 113 12.13 8.43 6.42
C THR A 113 10.93 8.33 5.48
N ALA A 114 10.58 9.46 4.83
CA ALA A 114 9.62 9.49 3.73
C ALA A 114 9.89 8.42 2.65
N ARG A 115 11.17 8.18 2.34
CA ARG A 115 11.61 7.19 1.36
C ARG A 115 11.30 5.76 1.82
N GLN A 116 11.54 5.43 3.09
CA GLN A 116 11.20 4.12 3.65
C GLN A 116 9.68 3.89 3.65
N VAL A 117 8.89 4.89 4.04
CA VAL A 117 7.42 4.81 3.98
C VAL A 117 6.95 4.52 2.55
N LEU A 118 7.44 5.27 1.55
CA LEU A 118 7.04 5.07 0.16
C LEU A 118 7.49 3.71 -0.40
N ARG A 119 8.63 3.17 0.04
CA ARG A 119 9.05 1.80 -0.31
C ARG A 119 8.09 0.75 0.26
N LEU A 120 7.66 0.90 1.52
CA LEU A 120 6.66 0.01 2.10
C LEU A 120 5.32 0.10 1.34
N VAL A 121 4.86 1.31 1.01
CA VAL A 121 3.64 1.51 0.21
C VAL A 121 3.75 0.82 -1.16
N ALA A 122 4.84 1.04 -1.90
CA ALA A 122 5.06 0.40 -3.19
C ALA A 122 5.16 -1.14 -3.07
N GLY A 123 5.79 -1.63 -2.00
CA GLY A 123 5.85 -3.06 -1.67
C GLY A 123 4.47 -3.65 -1.39
N SER A 124 3.62 -2.95 -0.64
CA SER A 124 2.23 -3.32 -0.35
C SER A 124 1.38 -3.41 -1.62
N ILE A 125 1.52 -2.44 -2.53
CA ILE A 125 0.85 -2.45 -3.84
C ILE A 125 1.28 -3.69 -4.62
N LYS A 126 2.59 -3.88 -4.77
CA LYS A 126 3.13 -5.02 -5.53
C LYS A 126 2.67 -6.35 -4.94
N LYS A 127 2.73 -6.54 -3.62
CA LYS A 127 2.36 -7.79 -2.96
C LYS A 127 0.87 -8.10 -3.10
N THR A 128 0.02 -7.09 -2.96
CA THR A 128 -1.44 -7.20 -3.20
C THR A 128 -1.75 -7.60 -4.64
N LEU A 129 -1.15 -6.92 -5.61
CA LEU A 129 -1.39 -7.20 -7.02
C LEU A 129 -0.80 -8.56 -7.44
N VAL A 130 0.35 -8.96 -6.90
CA VAL A 130 0.94 -10.28 -7.14
C VAL A 130 -0.03 -11.37 -6.67
N GLU A 131 -0.50 -11.29 -5.42
CA GLU A 131 -1.43 -12.27 -4.85
C GLU A 131 -2.73 -12.37 -5.67
N TYR A 132 -3.29 -11.23 -6.06
CA TYR A 132 -4.47 -11.20 -6.92
C TYR A 132 -4.23 -11.84 -8.29
N ASN A 133 -3.09 -11.55 -8.93
CA ASN A 133 -2.81 -11.98 -10.29
C ASN A 133 -2.41 -13.47 -10.40
N VAL A 134 -2.08 -14.14 -9.28
CA VAL A 134 -1.77 -15.59 -9.28
C VAL A 134 -2.89 -16.42 -9.90
N MET A 135 -4.14 -15.97 -9.78
CA MET A 135 -5.33 -16.69 -10.29
C MET A 135 -5.84 -16.15 -11.63
N GLN A 136 -5.28 -15.04 -12.12
CA GLN A 136 -5.65 -14.42 -13.39
C GLN A 136 -4.87 -15.07 -14.53
N LYS A 137 -5.45 -15.11 -15.74
CA LYS A 137 -4.75 -15.67 -16.90
C LYS A 137 -3.71 -14.72 -17.47
N ASP A 138 -4.04 -13.45 -17.53
CA ASP A 138 -3.26 -12.46 -18.25
C ASP A 138 -2.17 -11.82 -17.35
N ASP A 139 -1.10 -11.36 -18.01
CA ASP A 139 -0.08 -10.55 -17.37
C ASP A 139 -0.65 -9.16 -17.03
N LEU A 140 -0.38 -8.67 -15.83
CA LEU A 140 -0.77 -7.32 -15.40
C LEU A 140 0.43 -6.36 -15.54
N ARG A 141 0.29 -5.34 -16.39
CA ARG A 141 1.27 -4.26 -16.52
C ARG A 141 0.94 -3.16 -15.52
N VAL A 142 1.91 -2.76 -14.72
CA VAL A 142 1.74 -1.78 -13.64
C VAL A 142 2.76 -0.66 -13.78
N GLN A 143 2.32 0.58 -13.60
CA GLN A 143 3.18 1.75 -13.48
C GLN A 143 2.82 2.53 -12.22
N ILE A 144 3.74 2.57 -11.26
CA ILE A 144 3.65 3.39 -10.05
C ILE A 144 4.32 4.73 -10.32
N ARG A 145 3.66 5.83 -9.97
CA ARG A 145 4.20 7.19 -9.98
C ARG A 145 4.06 7.82 -8.59
N VAL A 146 5.06 8.58 -8.18
CA VAL A 146 4.97 9.45 -7.00
C VAL A 146 4.65 10.85 -7.50
N VAL A 147 3.54 11.41 -7.03
CA VAL A 147 3.03 12.73 -7.45
C VAL A 147 2.83 13.66 -6.26
N GLY A 148 2.63 14.96 -6.49
CA GLY A 148 2.44 15.94 -5.41
C GLY A 148 3.74 16.37 -4.71
N THR A 149 4.89 16.17 -5.36
CA THR A 149 6.20 16.60 -4.85
C THR A 149 6.39 18.12 -4.96
N ASN A 150 7.31 18.64 -4.15
CA ASN A 150 7.82 20.02 -4.18
C ASN A 150 9.36 20.02 -4.26
N ASP A 151 9.98 21.20 -4.24
CA ASP A 151 11.44 21.35 -4.37
C ASP A 151 12.24 20.57 -3.31
N ASN A 152 11.69 20.38 -2.11
CA ASN A 152 12.38 19.70 -1.00
C ASN A 152 12.33 18.17 -1.10
N ASN A 153 11.34 17.62 -1.81
CA ASN A 153 11.11 16.17 -1.88
C ASN A 153 11.00 15.63 -3.32
N HIS A 154 11.35 16.44 -4.31
CA HIS A 154 11.37 16.09 -5.73
C HIS A 154 12.15 14.80 -6.01
N ALA A 155 13.21 14.53 -5.24
CA ALA A 155 14.00 13.31 -5.38
C ALA A 155 13.18 12.02 -5.17
N LEU A 156 12.03 12.06 -4.48
CA LEU A 156 11.19 10.88 -4.24
C LEU A 156 10.45 10.38 -5.50
N GLN A 157 10.41 11.17 -6.58
CA GLN A 157 9.88 10.72 -7.87
C GLN A 157 10.66 9.52 -8.45
N ASP A 158 11.92 9.36 -8.05
CA ASP A 158 12.78 8.24 -8.44
C ASP A 158 12.27 6.86 -7.96
N LEU A 159 11.35 6.85 -6.99
CA LEU A 159 10.70 5.63 -6.51
C LEU A 159 9.58 5.15 -7.43
N GLY A 160 9.15 5.98 -8.38
CA GLY A 160 8.24 5.56 -9.44
C GLY A 160 8.86 4.43 -10.26
N ASN A 161 8.06 3.42 -10.59
CA ASN A 161 8.56 2.24 -11.29
C ASN A 161 7.51 1.66 -12.24
N LYS A 162 7.97 0.83 -13.17
CA LYS A 162 7.11 0.10 -14.10
C LYS A 162 7.54 -1.35 -14.11
N TYR A 163 6.57 -2.25 -14.02
CA TYR A 163 6.83 -3.69 -13.97
C TYR A 163 5.64 -4.49 -14.51
N ILE A 164 5.88 -5.79 -14.71
CA ILE A 164 4.88 -6.74 -15.16
C ILE A 164 4.74 -7.80 -14.08
N ILE A 165 3.51 -8.07 -13.66
CA ILE A 165 3.15 -9.21 -12.83
C ILE A 165 2.66 -10.32 -13.76
N LYS A 166 3.23 -11.51 -13.62
CA LYS A 166 2.87 -12.63 -14.46
C LYS A 166 1.49 -13.19 -14.10
N GLY A 167 0.69 -13.49 -15.11
CA GLY A 167 -0.53 -14.29 -14.95
C GLY A 167 -0.19 -15.75 -14.68
N LYS A 168 -1.22 -16.53 -14.39
CA LYS A 168 -1.18 -17.98 -14.37
C LYS A 168 -0.90 -18.47 -15.78
N ALA A 169 0.35 -18.89 -16.02
CA ALA A 169 0.73 -19.58 -17.25
C ALA A 169 -0.18 -20.80 -17.44
N GLU A 170 -0.66 -21.01 -18.68
CA GLU A 170 -1.36 -22.24 -19.08
C GLU A 170 -0.46 -23.47 -19.02
#